data_AF-X1E499-F1
#
_entry.id   AF-X1E499-F1
#
_cell.length_a   1.000
_cell.length_b   1.000
_cell.length_c   1.000
_cell.angle_alpha   90.00
_cell.angle_beta   90.00
_cell.angle_gamma   90.00
#
_symmetry.space_group_name_H-M   'P 1'
#
loop_
_entity.id
_entity.type
_entity.pdbx_description
1 polymer ?
#
loop_
_entity_poly.entity_id
_entity_poly.type
_entity_poly.pdbx_seq_one_letter_code
_entity_poly.pdbx_strand_id
1 'polypeptide(L)'
;MYNGFWPVIACIAYSAVLTGGVLPLVLYYFGLKRSKATIAGLAELAFPLLAIFVNYFFLGYGLTTLQIIGAGILLVTVSMLSYINTKENEKARMAEQQTIKN
;
A
#
# COMPACT_ATOMS: atom_id res chain seq x y z
N MET A 1 -20.76 -11.75 -37.01
CA MET A 1 -21.06 -11.81 -35.56
C MET A 1 -19.75 -11.52 -34.84
N TYR A 2 -19.46 -10.26 -34.50
CA TYR A 2 -18.25 -9.91 -33.76
C TYR A 2 -18.41 -10.50 -32.35
N ASN A 3 -17.64 -11.53 -32.02
CA ASN A 3 -17.58 -12.07 -30.66
C ASN A 3 -17.01 -10.97 -29.75
N GLY A 4 -17.89 -10.21 -29.09
CA GLY A 4 -17.55 -9.11 -28.17
C GLY A 4 -16.69 -9.52 -26.96
N PHE A 5 -16.34 -10.80 -26.84
CA PHE A 5 -15.47 -11.35 -25.82
C PHE A 5 -14.00 -10.89 -25.94
N TRP A 6 -13.44 -10.94 -27.16
CA TRP A 6 -12.04 -10.58 -27.41
C TRP A 6 -11.68 -9.11 -27.12
N PRO A 7 -12.48 -8.10 -27.54
CA PRO A 7 -12.18 -6.71 -27.21
C PRO A 7 -12.32 -6.39 -25.71
N VAL A 8 -13.22 -7.06 -24.99
CA VAL A 8 -13.37 -6.90 -23.53
C VAL A 8 -12.16 -7.45 -22.80
N ILE A 9 -11.65 -8.62 -23.19
CA ILE A 9 -10.40 -9.17 -22.61
C ILE A 9 -9.23 -8.22 -22.85
N ALA A 10 -9.10 -7.67 -24.06
CA ALA A 10 -8.03 -6.72 -24.36
C ALA A 10 -8.12 -5.45 -23.48
N CYS A 11 -9.34 -4.95 -23.23
CA CYS A 11 -9.56 -3.77 -22.38
C CYS A 11 -9.27 -4.05 -20.89
N ILE A 12 -9.66 -5.23 -20.40
CA ILE A 12 -9.32 -5.69 -19.04
C ILE A 12 -7.81 -5.87 -18.89
N ALA A 13 -7.15 -6.52 -19.85
CA ALA A 13 -5.70 -6.71 -19.82
C ALA A 13 -4.95 -5.36 -19.86
N TYR A 14 -5.41 -4.44 -20.70
CA TYR A 14 -4.82 -3.10 -20.82
C TYR A 14 -4.94 -2.30 -19.50
N SER A 15 -6.14 -2.26 -18.92
CA SER A 15 -6.36 -1.56 -17.63
C SER A 15 -5.59 -2.23 -16.50
N ALA A 16 -5.61 -3.56 -16.39
CA ALA A 16 -4.87 -4.29 -15.38
C ALA A 16 -3.36 -4.01 -15.46
N VAL A 17 -2.75 -4.01 -16.65
CA VAL A 17 -1.29 -3.80 -16.78
C VAL A 17 -0.87 -2.38 -16.41
N LEU A 18 -1.66 -1.38 -16.76
CA LEU A 18 -1.29 0.02 -16.57
C LEU A 18 -1.64 0.60 -15.20
N THR A 19 -2.78 0.22 -14.60
CA THR A 19 -3.24 0.87 -13.36
C THR A 19 -3.15 -0.02 -12.12
N GLY A 20 -3.33 -1.34 -12.25
CA GLY A 20 -3.39 -2.28 -11.11
C GLY A 20 -2.35 -3.39 -11.11
N GLY A 21 -1.45 -3.43 -12.09
CA GLY A 21 -0.65 -4.60 -12.40
C GLY A 21 0.83 -4.26 -12.52
N VAL A 22 1.42 -4.60 -13.66
CA VAL A 22 2.88 -4.64 -13.80
C VAL A 22 3.52 -3.26 -13.69
N LEU A 23 2.91 -2.21 -14.26
CA LEU A 23 3.51 -0.88 -14.28
C LEU A 23 3.64 -0.25 -12.86
N PRO A 24 2.58 -0.22 -12.02
CA PRO A 24 2.71 0.22 -10.63
C PRO A 24 3.70 -0.61 -9.81
N LEU A 25 3.72 -1.94 -9.99
CA LEU A 25 4.65 -2.84 -9.30
C LEU A 25 6.11 -2.55 -9.67
N VAL A 26 6.39 -2.35 -10.96
CA VAL A 26 7.75 -1.99 -11.42
C VAL A 26 8.15 -0.63 -10.85
N LEU A 27 7.25 0.36 -10.83
CA LEU A 27 7.52 1.67 -10.23
C LEU A 27 7.80 1.57 -8.72
N TYR A 28 7.01 0.76 -8.02
CA TYR A 28 7.16 0.45 -6.58
C TYR A 28 8.52 -0.18 -6.28
N TYR A 29 8.88 -1.24 -7.00
CA TYR A 29 10.17 -1.92 -6.81
C TYR A 29 11.37 -1.07 -7.25
N PHE A 30 11.20 -0.26 -8.29
CA PHE A 30 12.23 0.70 -8.71
C PHE A 30 12.47 1.78 -7.64
N GLY A 31 11.40 2.28 -7.00
CA GLY A 31 11.48 3.20 -5.86
C GLY A 31 12.09 2.57 -4.61
N LEU A 32 11.76 1.30 -4.34
CA LEU A 32 12.29 0.53 -3.19
C LEU A 32 13.79 0.26 -3.28
N LYS A 33 14.35 0.11 -4.48
CA LYS A 33 15.80 -0.15 -4.67
C LYS A 33 16.71 0.96 -4.11
N ARG A 34 16.18 2.13 -3.74
CA ARG A 34 16.93 3.23 -3.09
C ARG A 34 16.33 3.70 -1.74
N SER A 35 15.27 3.04 -1.27
CA SER A 35 14.31 3.47 -0.22
C SER A 35 14.52 3.07 1.24
N LYS A 36 14.78 4.00 2.18
CA LYS A 36 14.58 3.80 3.64
C LYS A 36 13.11 3.46 3.93
N ALA A 37 12.86 2.72 5.02
CA ALA A 37 11.54 2.22 5.48
C ALA A 37 10.36 3.21 5.34
N THR A 38 10.63 4.52 5.44
CA THR A 38 9.66 5.60 5.25
C THR A 38 9.00 5.61 3.85
N ILE A 39 9.72 5.30 2.77
CA ILE A 39 9.15 5.34 1.41
C ILE A 39 8.29 4.11 1.14
N ALA A 40 8.63 2.95 1.72
CA ALA A 40 7.75 1.78 1.69
C ALA A 40 6.41 2.09 2.38
N GLY A 41 6.46 2.72 3.56
CA GLY A 41 5.25 3.17 4.26
C GLY A 41 4.44 4.21 3.48
N LEU A 42 5.09 5.17 2.82
CA LEU A 42 4.42 6.14 1.95
C LEU A 42 3.76 5.47 0.73
N ALA A 43 4.39 4.46 0.14
CA ALA A 43 3.83 3.71 -0.97
C ALA A 43 2.63 2.86 -0.56
N GLU A 44 2.67 2.25 0.63
CA GLU A 44 1.54 1.51 1.21
C GLU A 44 0.36 2.44 1.52
N LEU A 45 0.62 3.65 2.00
CA LEU A 45 -0.42 4.67 2.25
C LEU A 45 -0.95 5.30 0.97
N ALA A 46 -0.13 5.39 -0.08
CA ALA A 46 -0.55 5.93 -1.38
C ALA A 46 -1.67 5.10 -2.02
N PHE A 47 -1.67 3.78 -1.83
CA PHE A 47 -2.71 2.91 -2.37
C PHE A 47 -4.13 3.24 -1.87
N PRO A 48 -4.44 3.22 -0.55
CA PRO A 48 -5.76 3.59 -0.06
C PRO A 48 -6.09 5.08 -0.30
N LEU A 49 -5.09 5.99 -0.25
CA LEU A 49 -5.30 7.41 -0.57
C LEU A 49 -5.76 7.61 -2.01
N LEU A 50 -5.07 6.98 -2.97
CA LEU A 50 -5.43 7.05 -4.38
C LEU A 50 -6.75 6.35 -4.67
N ALA A 51 -7.06 5.25 -3.98
CA ALA A 51 -8.35 4.57 -4.09
C ALA A 51 -9.50 5.52 -3.71
N ILE A 52 -9.39 6.25 -2.59
CA ILE A 52 -10.38 7.25 -2.18
C ILE A 52 -10.47 8.38 -3.21
N PHE A 53 -9.33 8.89 -3.67
CA PHE A 53 -9.27 9.98 -4.65
C PHE A 53 -9.96 9.60 -5.97
N VAL A 54 -9.63 8.43 -6.53
CA VAL A 54 -10.23 7.94 -7.78
C VAL A 54 -11.73 7.66 -7.59
N ASN A 55 -12.11 7.03 -6.48
CA ASN A 55 -13.52 6.72 -6.18
C ASN A 55 -14.37 7.99 -6.10
N TYR A 56 -13.84 9.06 -5.50
CA TYR A 56 -14.54 10.33 -5.37
C TYR A 56 -14.59 11.11 -6.69
N PHE A 57 -13.45 11.30 -7.37
CA PHE A 57 -13.36 12.16 -8.56
C PHE A 57 -13.84 11.50 -9.87
N PHE A 58 -13.60 10.21 -10.06
CA PHE A 58 -13.94 9.51 -11.31
C PHE A 58 -15.26 8.76 -11.23
N LEU A 59 -15.57 8.16 -10.08
CA LEU A 59 -16.79 7.38 -9.93
C LEU A 59 -17.91 8.18 -9.24
N GLY A 60 -17.61 9.33 -8.63
CA GLY A 60 -18.60 10.17 -7.95
C GLY A 60 -19.15 9.57 -6.65
N TYR A 61 -18.54 8.49 -6.14
CA TYR A 61 -18.95 7.85 -4.90
C TYR A 61 -18.05 8.29 -3.75
N GLY A 62 -18.68 8.75 -2.67
CA GLY A 62 -18.00 9.00 -1.40
C GLY A 62 -17.69 7.70 -0.65
N LEU A 63 -16.91 7.84 0.42
CA LEU A 63 -16.69 6.76 1.38
C LEU A 63 -18.02 6.36 2.03
N THR A 64 -18.32 5.07 2.05
CA THR A 64 -19.48 4.56 2.79
C THR A 64 -19.17 4.47 4.29
N THR A 65 -20.19 4.47 5.15
CA THR A 65 -20.01 4.33 6.60
C THR A 65 -19.17 3.12 6.99
N LEU A 66 -19.35 1.99 6.29
CA LEU A 66 -18.56 0.78 6.51
C LEU A 66 -17.09 0.94 6.11
N GLN A 67 -16.80 1.67 5.02
CA GLN A 67 -15.42 1.95 4.61
C GLN A 67 -14.70 2.86 5.60
N ILE A 68 -15.40 3.84 6.19
CA ILE A 68 -14.85 4.72 7.23
C ILE A 68 -14.49 3.90 8.48
N ILE A 69 -15.39 3.01 8.91
CA ILE A 69 -15.14 2.12 10.05
C ILE A 69 -13.95 1.20 9.74
N GLY A 70 -13.92 0.58 8.56
CA GLY A 70 -12.82 -0.26 8.12
C GLY A 70 -11.48 0.47 8.09
N ALA A 71 -11.45 1.71 7.56
CA ALA A 71 -10.27 2.56 7.56
C ALA A 71 -9.81 2.89 8.99
N GLY A 72 -10.73 3.18 9.90
CA GLY A 72 -10.43 3.42 11.32
C GLY A 72 -9.77 2.21 11.99
N ILE A 73 -10.33 1.02 11.81
CA ILE A 73 -9.76 -0.23 12.34
C ILE A 73 -8.35 -0.47 11.80
N LEU A 74 -8.16 -0.26 10.50
CA LEU A 74 -6.88 -0.49 9.83
C LEU A 74 -5.81 0.50 10.34
N LEU A 75 -6.16 1.78 10.48
CA LEU A 75 -5.27 2.79 11.05
C LEU A 75 -4.85 2.46 12.48
N VAL A 76 -5.79 2.06 13.35
CA VAL A 76 -5.49 1.66 14.73
C VAL A 76 -4.56 0.45 14.75
N THR A 77 -4.85 -0.57 13.94
CA THR A 77 -4.06 -1.81 13.86
C THR A 77 -2.63 -1.53 13.42
N VAL A 78 -2.45 -0.79 12.32
CA VAL A 78 -1.11 -0.44 11.81
C VAL A 78 -0.36 0.44 12.80
N SER A 79 -1.03 1.40 13.45
CA SER A 79 -0.40 2.26 14.45
C SER A 79 0.09 1.47 15.67
N MET A 80 -0.70 0.52 16.16
CA MET A 80 -0.29 -0.37 17.26
C MET A 80 0.88 -1.28 16.84
N LEU A 81 0.82 -1.88 15.66
CA LEU A 81 1.90 -2.71 15.13
C LEU A 81 3.21 -1.91 14.97
N SER A 82 3.13 -0.69 14.45
CA SER A 82 4.29 0.19 14.31
C SER A 82 4.91 0.54 15.68
N TYR A 83 4.06 0.81 16.68
CA TYR A 83 4.50 1.09 18.05
C TYR A 83 5.22 -0.12 18.67
N ILE A 84 4.68 -1.33 18.52
CA ILE A 84 5.27 -2.57 19.04
C ILE A 84 6.61 -2.85 18.35
N ASN A 85 6.66 -2.80 17.01
CA ASN A 85 7.88 -3.03 16.23
C ASN A 85 9.01 -2.05 16.58
N THR A 86 8.67 -0.80 16.90
CA THR A 86 9.66 0.20 17.33
C THR A 86 10.26 -0.18 18.68
N LYS A 87 9.43 -0.63 19.63
CA LYS A 87 9.87 -1.05 20.97
C LYS A 87 10.74 -2.30 20.95
N GLU A 88 10.41 -3.28 20.11
CA GLU A 88 11.23 -4.48 19.96
C GLU A 88 12.59 -4.17 19.34
N ASN A 89 12.64 -3.32 18.33
CA ASN A 89 13.90 -2.86 17.73
C ASN A 89 14.79 -2.10 18.73
N GLU A 90 14.22 -1.25 19.59
CA GLU A 90 14.98 -0.57 20.64
C GLU A 90 15.64 -1.56 21.60
N LYS A 91 14.88 -2.57 22.06
CA LYS A 91 15.38 -3.61 22.98
C LYS A 91 16.50 -4.45 22.36
N ALA A 92 16.32 -4.88 21.11
CA ALA A 92 17.32 -5.67 20.39
C ALA A 92 18.65 -4.93 20.25
N ARG A 93 18.61 -3.63 19.92
CA ARG A 93 19.81 -2.79 19.79
C ARG A 93 20.51 -2.57 21.12
N MET A 94 19.77 -2.42 22.21
CA MET A 94 20.35 -2.30 23.55
C MET A 94 21.06 -3.59 24.00
N ALA A 95 20.49 -4.76 23.70
CA ALA A 95 21.13 -6.05 23.99
C ALA A 95 22.43 -6.25 23.20
N GLU A 96 22.43 -5.93 21.89
CA GLU A 96 23.62 -6.03 21.04
C GLU A 96 24.74 -5.09 21.50
N GLN A 97 24.40 -3.83 21.84
CA GLN A 97 25.38 -2.87 22.36
C GLN A 97 25.99 -3.29 23.70
N GLN A 98 25.24 -4.01 24.54
CA GLN A 98 25.77 -4.57 25.78
C GLN A 98 26.72 -5.74 25.52
N THR A 99 26.44 -6.59 24.53
CA THR A 99 27.34 -7.70 24.17
C THR A 99 28.66 -7.26 23.56
N ILE A 100 28.69 -6.14 22.82
CA ILE A 100 29.93 -5.62 22.22
C ILE A 100 30.83 -4.91 23.25
N LYS A 101 30.28 -4.52 24.40
CA LYS A 101 31.00 -3.79 25.45
C LYS A 101 31.66 -4.71 26.50
N ASN A 102 31.26 -5.97 26.59
CA ASN A 102 31.84 -7.00 27.48
C ASN A 102 32.92 -7.82 26.78
#